data_AF-A0A7N6AFR4-F1
#
_entry.id   AF-A0A7N6AFR4-F1
#
_cell.length_a   1.000
_cell.length_b   1.000
_cell.length_c   1.000
_cell.angle_alpha   90.00
_cell.angle_beta   90.00
_cell.angle_gamma   90.00
#
_symmetry.space_group_name_H-M   'P 1'
#
loop_
_entity.id
_entity.type
_entity.pdbx_description
1 polymer ?
#
loop_
_entity_poly.entity_id
_entity_poly.type
_entity_poly.pdbx_seq_one_letter_code
_entity_poly.pdbx_strand_id
1 'polypeptide(L)' 'MFSVLSQGNGAGLKGPYSQLTRDELISLVLKQEKQLSERDKKITELEQYIDNLLVRVMEEKPSILMSLSTMKKAV' A
#
# COMPACT_ATOMS: atom_id res chain seq x y z
N MET A 1 -2.04 -0.46 -30.36
CA MET A 1 -1.49 0.35 -29.26
C MET A 1 -0.84 -0.55 -28.22
N PHE A 2 0.43 -0.89 -28.42
CA PHE A 2 1.39 -1.18 -27.36
C PHE A 2 2.79 -1.02 -27.99
N SER A 3 3.09 0.20 -28.42
CA SER A 3 4.40 0.55 -28.96
C SER A 3 4.78 1.88 -28.33
N VAL A 4 5.71 1.85 -27.38
CA VAL A 4 6.53 2.99 -26.97
C VAL A 4 7.85 2.43 -26.41
N LEU A 5 8.91 2.63 -27.22
CA LEU A 5 10.32 2.86 -26.87
C LEU A 5 11.18 1.73 -26.25
N SER A 6 12.12 1.21 -27.04
CA SER A 6 13.55 1.54 -26.90
C SER A 6 14.37 0.77 -27.95
N GLN A 7 14.94 1.50 -28.91
CA GLN A 7 16.07 1.02 -29.71
C GLN A 7 17.34 1.22 -28.88
N GLY A 8 18.09 0.15 -28.65
CA GLY A 8 19.41 0.20 -28.03
C GLY A 8 19.99 -1.20 -27.86
N ASN A 9 20.82 -1.61 -28.81
CA ASN A 9 21.84 -2.67 -28.78
C ASN A 9 21.49 -4.07 -28.20
N GLY A 10 21.85 -5.12 -28.95
CA GLY A 10 21.55 -6.52 -28.63
C GLY A 10 21.95 -6.97 -27.21
N ALA A 11 21.10 -7.82 -26.62
CA ALA A 11 21.20 -8.49 -25.31
C ALA A 11 20.48 -7.86 -24.09
N GLY A 12 19.56 -6.88 -24.25
CA GLY A 12 18.91 -6.21 -23.11
C GLY A 12 17.37 -6.16 -23.04
N LEU A 13 16.62 -6.80 -23.95
CA LEU A 13 15.16 -6.57 -24.09
C LEU A 13 14.28 -7.72 -23.59
N LYS A 14 14.56 -8.24 -22.39
CA LYS A 14 13.60 -9.07 -21.68
C LYS A 14 12.83 -8.15 -20.72
N GLY A 15 11.54 -7.92 -21.00
CA GLY A 15 10.66 -7.20 -20.10
C GLY A 15 10.69 -7.83 -18.68
N PRO A 16 10.32 -7.07 -17.64
CA PRO A 16 10.31 -7.62 -16.29
C PRO A 16 9.49 -8.93 -16.28
N TYR A 17 10.06 -9.95 -15.65
CA TYR A 17 9.50 -11.31 -15.56
C TYR A 17 9.55 -12.16 -16.85
N SER A 18 10.21 -11.73 -17.94
CA SER A 18 10.35 -12.54 -19.17
C SER A 18 11.20 -13.81 -19.00
N GLN A 19 11.87 -13.96 -17.86
CA GLN A 19 12.59 -15.16 -17.46
C GLN A 19 11.70 -16.20 -16.77
N LEU A 20 10.47 -15.84 -16.40
CA LEU A 20 9.54 -16.72 -15.70
C LEU A 20 8.69 -17.53 -16.69
N THR A 21 8.42 -18.77 -16.33
CA THR A 21 7.42 -19.63 -16.96
C THR A 21 6.00 -19.14 -16.64
N ARG A 22 5.01 -19.65 -17.38
CA ARG A 22 3.59 -19.34 -17.13
C ARG A 22 3.19 -19.66 -15.69
N ASP A 23 3.63 -20.79 -15.16
CA ASP A 23 3.25 -21.25 -13.82
C ASP A 23 3.90 -20.37 -12.74
N GLU A 24 5.14 -19.92 -12.96
CA GLU A 24 5.81 -18.97 -12.07
C GLU A 24 5.14 -17.58 -12.09
N LEU A 25 4.67 -17.12 -13.25
CA LEU A 25 3.88 -15.90 -13.36
C LEU A 25 2.55 -16.02 -12.60
N ILE A 26 1.85 -17.15 -12.74
CA ILE A 26 0.61 -17.41 -12.00
C ILE A 26 0.88 -17.42 -10.49
N SER A 27 1.92 -18.13 -10.04
CA SER A 27 2.28 -18.18 -8.63
C SER A 27 2.66 -16.80 -8.08
N LEU A 28 3.30 -15.96 -8.89
CA LEU A 28 3.66 -14.60 -8.50
C LEU A 28 2.41 -13.73 -8.29
N VAL A 29 1.45 -13.80 -9.20
CA VAL A 29 0.18 -13.06 -9.10
C VAL A 29 -0.59 -13.51 -7.86
N LEU A 30 -0.75 -14.82 -7.65
CA LEU A 30 -1.46 -15.35 -6.47
C LEU A 30 -0.81 -14.91 -5.15
N LYS A 31 0.54 -14.85 -5.11
CA LYS A 31 1.27 -14.35 -3.95
C LYS A 31 0.99 -12.86 -3.72
N GLN A 32 0.99 -12.05 -4.78
CA GLN A 32 0.72 -10.61 -4.70
C GLN A 32 -0.72 -10.35 -4.25
N GLU A 33 -1.71 -11.06 -4.79
CA GLU A 33 -3.11 -10.97 -4.37
C GLU A 33 -3.27 -11.28 -2.88
N LYS A 34 -2.63 -12.34 -2.40
CA LYS A 34 -2.63 -12.68 -0.98
C LYS A 34 -2.00 -11.58 -0.13
N GLN A 35 -0.85 -11.06 -0.55
CA GLN A 35 -0.17 -9.98 0.16
C GLN A 35 -1.03 -8.71 0.23
N LEU A 36 -1.69 -8.34 -0.87
CA LEU A 36 -2.62 -7.20 -0.89
C LEU A 36 -3.77 -7.41 0.08
N SER A 37 -4.41 -8.59 0.04
CA SER A 37 -5.50 -8.93 0.97
C SER A 37 -5.06 -8.87 2.44
N GLU A 38 -3.86 -9.33 2.77
CA GLU A 38 -3.30 -9.23 4.13
C GLU A 38 -3.05 -7.78 4.55
N ARG A 39 -2.58 -6.93 3.63
CA ARG A 39 -2.38 -5.50 3.90
C ARG A 39 -3.71 -4.78 4.10
N ASP A 40 -4.72 -5.07 3.28
CA ASP A 40 -6.05 -4.47 3.41
C ASP A 40 -6.68 -4.83 4.76
N LYS A 41 -6.61 -6.10 5.16
CA LYS A 41 -7.03 -6.52 6.51
C LYS A 41 -6.30 -5.74 7.59
N LYS A 42 -4.98 -5.56 7.44
CA LYS A 42 -4.20 -4.84 8.43
C LYS A 42 -4.58 -3.35 8.51
N ILE A 43 -4.89 -2.73 7.37
CA ILE A 43 -5.38 -1.35 7.32
C ILE A 43 -6.69 -1.26 8.09
N THR A 44 -7.66 -2.13 7.81
CA THR A 44 -8.96 -2.12 8.51
C THR A 44 -8.82 -2.35 10.02
N GLU A 45 -7.93 -3.25 10.45
CA GLU A 45 -7.63 -3.43 11.88
C GLU A 45 -7.08 -2.15 12.54
N LEU A 46 -6.18 -1.46 11.85
CA LEU A 46 -5.57 -0.23 12.34
C LEU A 46 -6.59 0.91 12.37
N GLU A 47 -7.43 1.03 11.35
CA GLU A 47 -8.54 2.01 11.30
C GLU A 47 -9.50 1.78 12.47
N GLN A 48 -9.94 0.54 12.70
CA GLN A 48 -10.80 0.21 13.83
C GLN A 48 -10.13 0.50 15.19
N TYR A 49 -8.83 0.24 15.30
CA TYR A 49 -8.07 0.58 16.51
C TYR A 49 -8.01 2.09 16.72
N ILE A 50 -7.77 2.86 15.67
CA ILE A 50 -7.79 4.33 15.69
C ILE A 50 -9.17 4.80 16.15
N ASP A 51 -10.25 4.32 15.55
CA ASP A 51 -11.62 4.74 15.90
C ASP A 51 -11.93 4.46 17.38
N ASN A 52 -11.61 3.26 17.87
CA ASN A 52 -11.81 2.89 19.28
C ASN A 52 -10.97 3.72 20.25
N LEU A 53 -9.76 4.12 19.84
CA LEU A 53 -8.92 5.00 20.63
C LEU A 53 -9.48 6.43 20.62
N LEU A 54 -9.94 6.92 19.47
CA LEU A 54 -10.50 8.25 19.33
C LEU A 54 -11.76 8.43 20.19
N VAL A 55 -12.64 7.42 20.27
CA VAL A 55 -13.81 7.45 21.18
C VAL A 55 -13.36 7.71 22.62
N ARG A 56 -12.41 6.94 23.14
CA ARG A 56 -11.89 7.11 24.51
C ARG A 56 -11.23 8.47 24.72
N VAL A 57 -10.45 8.94 23.74
CA VAL A 57 -9.81 10.26 23.81
C VAL A 57 -10.84 11.38 23.86
N MET A 58 -11.90 11.28 23.05
CA MET A 58 -12.97 12.29 23.02
C MET A 58 -13.73 12.36 24.35
N GLU A 59 -13.95 11.21 25.01
CA GLU A 59 -14.65 11.12 26.29
C GLU A 59 -13.78 11.59 27.48
N GLU A 60 -12.51 11.19 27.52
CA GLU A 60 -11.63 11.45 28.68
C GLU A 60 -10.83 12.74 28.55
N LYS A 61 -10.25 13.01 27.38
CA LYS A 61 -9.31 14.13 27.18
C LYS A 61 -9.30 14.67 25.74
N PRO A 62 -10.36 15.40 25.33
CA PRO A 62 -10.50 15.89 23.96
C PRO A 62 -9.43 16.92 23.54
N SER A 63 -8.72 17.53 24.50
CA SER A 63 -7.65 18.51 24.22
C SER A 63 -6.48 17.93 23.44
N ILE A 64 -6.24 16.61 23.49
CA ILE A 64 -5.22 15.94 22.68
C ILE A 64 -5.46 16.17 21.18
N LEU A 65 -6.71 16.04 20.72
CA LEU A 65 -7.09 16.26 19.32
C LEU A 65 -6.98 17.74 18.93
N MET A 66 -7.28 18.65 19.86
CA MET A 66 -7.17 20.09 19.65
C MET A 66 -5.71 20.52 19.49
N SER A 67 -4.80 20.05 20.35
CA SER A 67 -3.37 20.33 20.25
C SER A 67 -2.79 19.82 18.92
N LEU A 68 -3.20 18.63 18.48
CA LEU A 68 -2.83 18.09 17.16
C LEU A 68 -3.31 18.99 16.02
N SER A 69 -4.55 19.48 16.07
CA SER A 69 -5.08 20.39 15.04
C SER A 69 -4.34 21.73 14.97
N THR A 70 -3.91 22.26 16.13
CA THR A 70 -3.12 23.50 16.19
C THR A 70 -1.71 23.32 15.66
N MET A 71 -1.07 22.16 15.90
CA MET A 71 0.24 21.85 15.32
C MET A 71 0.16 21.68 13.80
N LYS A 72 -0.92 21.06 13.28
CA LYS A 72 -1.11 20.91 11.83
C LYS A 72 -1.29 22.25 11.10
N LYS A 73 -1.81 23.29 11.75
CA LYS A 73 -1.92 24.65 11.19
C LYS A 73 -0.61 25.45 11.23
N ALA A 74 0.36 25.01 12.02
CA ALA A 74 1.64 25.71 12.20
C ALA A 74 2.73 25.28 11.21
N VAL A 75 2.39 24.41 10.24
CA VAL A 75 3.26 23.91 9.16
C VAL A 75 2.73 24.36 7.81
#